data_AF-A0A1F2PL32-F1
#
_entry.id   AF-A0A1F2PL32-F1
#
_cell.length_a   1.000
_cell.length_b   1.000
_cell.length_c   1.000
_cell.angle_alpha   90.00
_cell.angle_beta   90.00
_cell.angle_gamma   90.00
#
_symmetry.space_group_name_H-M   'P 1'
#
loop_
_entity.id
_entity.type
_entity.pdbx_description
1 polymer ?
#
loop_
_entity_poly.entity_id
_entity_poly.type
_entity_poly.pdbx_seq_one_letter_code
_entity_poly.pdbx_strand_id
1 'polypeptide(L)'
;MDFYNSMLNILIGVVSGIFSGIIVSQVFLIATDFKEQRNRVAERDGMLSWIAGALYSLSILIEDKKQPNNEYINNYIINKLIDNVTLKASDIEKSFEKMIFADLEPELHDIAVKMNDFTVELANWKRFEKTKINEYSLQINKIKKELDIYNEKSKRTLFKLIIKDRIMKAIAIVVFVIIALTVIA
;
A
#
# COMPACT_ATOMS: atom_id res chain seq x y z
N MET A 1 -26.21 -44.71 26.95
CA MET A 1 -26.05 -43.62 25.95
C MET A 1 -25.32 -42.41 26.52
N ASP A 2 -25.48 -42.10 27.81
CA ASP A 2 -25.00 -40.82 28.38
C ASP A 2 -23.48 -40.65 28.41
N PHE A 3 -22.70 -41.70 28.70
CA PHE A 3 -21.23 -41.59 28.73
C PHE A 3 -20.62 -41.32 27.36
N TYR A 4 -21.11 -41.98 26.30
CA TYR A 4 -20.66 -41.76 24.93
C TYR A 4 -20.97 -40.32 24.47
N ASN A 5 -22.20 -39.85 24.72
CA ASN A 5 -22.61 -38.50 24.37
C ASN A 5 -21.84 -37.43 25.16
N SER A 6 -21.58 -37.64 26.46
CA SER A 6 -20.74 -36.75 27.27
C SER A 6 -19.30 -36.70 26.78
N MET A 7 -18.69 -37.85 26.46
CA MET A 7 -17.33 -37.89 25.91
C MET A 7 -17.24 -37.23 24.54
N LEU A 8 -18.23 -37.46 23.67
CA LEU A 8 -18.33 -36.83 22.36
C LEU A 8 -18.46 -35.30 22.48
N ASN A 9 -19.30 -34.81 23.40
CA ASN A 9 -19.49 -33.37 23.62
C ASN A 9 -18.22 -32.69 24.17
N ILE A 10 -17.50 -33.33 25.09
CA ILE A 10 -16.22 -32.83 25.60
C ILE A 10 -15.20 -32.76 24.46
N LEU A 11 -15.12 -33.81 23.63
CA LEU A 11 -14.19 -33.88 22.52
C LEU A 11 -14.49 -32.81 21.46
N ILE A 12 -15.77 -32.60 21.12
CA ILE A 12 -16.22 -31.51 20.24
C ILE A 12 -15.84 -30.15 20.84
N GLY A 13 -16.04 -29.95 22.14
CA GLY A 13 -15.70 -28.70 22.83
C GLY A 13 -14.21 -28.37 22.77
N VAL A 14 -13.34 -29.34 23.06
CA VAL A 14 -11.88 -29.18 22.99
C VAL A 14 -11.42 -28.90 21.57
N VAL A 15 -11.91 -29.68 20.60
CA VAL A 15 -11.55 -29.52 19.18
C VAL A 15 -12.01 -28.16 18.65
N SER A 16 -13.21 -27.72 19.01
CA SER A 16 -13.75 -26.39 18.64
C SER A 16 -12.91 -25.25 19.25
N GLY A 17 -12.47 -25.39 20.50
CA GLY A 17 -11.59 -24.42 21.15
C GLY A 17 -10.24 -24.27 20.45
N ILE A 18 -9.62 -25.39 20.05
CA ILE A 18 -8.36 -25.40 19.31
C ILE A 18 -8.53 -24.69 17.96
N PHE A 19 -9.55 -25.06 17.17
CA PHE A 19 -9.79 -24.44 15.88
C PHE A 19 -10.09 -22.94 15.97
N SER A 20 -10.87 -22.52 16.98
CA SER A 20 -11.11 -21.11 17.25
C SER A 20 -9.81 -20.33 17.49
N GLY A 21 -8.91 -20.88 18.31
CA GLY A 21 -7.60 -20.28 18.56
C GLY A 21 -6.74 -20.14 17.29
N ILE A 22 -6.71 -21.17 16.46
CA ILE A 22 -5.96 -21.15 15.19
C ILE A 22 -6.56 -20.12 14.22
N ILE A 23 -7.89 -20.07 14.09
CA ILE A 23 -8.58 -19.08 13.24
C ILE A 23 -8.22 -17.67 13.66
N VAL A 24 -8.37 -17.36 14.95
CA VAL A 24 -8.07 -16.03 15.49
C VAL A 24 -6.60 -15.68 15.24
N SER A 25 -5.68 -16.60 15.53
CA SER A 25 -4.25 -16.39 15.30
C SER A 25 -3.93 -16.11 13.82
N GLN A 26 -4.50 -16.87 12.89
CA GLN A 26 -4.27 -16.70 11.46
C GLN A 26 -4.83 -15.37 10.95
N VAL A 27 -6.02 -14.98 11.40
CA VAL A 27 -6.60 -13.67 11.08
C VAL A 27 -5.69 -12.53 11.55
N PHE A 28 -5.16 -12.61 12.78
CA PHE A 28 -4.23 -11.62 13.31
C PHE A 28 -2.93 -11.56 12.51
N LEU A 29 -2.37 -12.70 12.12
CA LEU A 29 -1.15 -12.77 11.32
C LEU A 29 -1.37 -12.07 9.97
N ILE A 30 -2.41 -12.45 9.24
CA ILE A 30 -2.74 -11.86 7.93
C ILE A 30 -3.03 -10.36 8.06
N ALA A 31 -3.77 -9.95 9.09
CA ALA A 31 -4.08 -8.54 9.31
C ALA A 31 -2.84 -7.71 9.67
N THR A 32 -1.89 -8.28 10.42
CA THR A 32 -0.65 -7.61 10.80
C THR A 32 0.26 -7.43 9.59
N ASP A 33 0.48 -8.50 8.82
CA ASP A 33 1.26 -8.45 7.58
C ASP A 33 0.66 -7.45 6.58
N PHE A 34 -0.66 -7.54 6.34
CA PHE A 34 -1.35 -6.59 5.46
C PHE A 34 -1.23 -5.13 5.92
N LYS A 35 -1.29 -4.87 7.23
CA LYS A 35 -1.09 -3.53 7.79
C LYS A 35 0.34 -3.06 7.57
N GLU A 36 1.33 -3.93 7.75
CA GLU A 36 2.73 -3.60 7.53
C GLU A 36 3.00 -3.25 6.07
N GLN A 37 2.52 -4.07 5.13
CA GLN A 37 2.60 -3.81 3.69
C GLN A 37 2.06 -2.43 3.32
N ARG A 38 0.87 -2.08 3.83
CA ARG A 38 0.25 -0.77 3.62
C ARG A 38 1.07 0.37 4.21
N ASN A 39 1.60 0.20 5.42
CA ASN A 39 2.43 1.22 6.06
C ASN A 39 3.69 1.50 5.25
N ARG A 40 4.35 0.45 4.71
CA ARG A 40 5.53 0.62 3.86
C ARG A 40 5.22 1.50 2.65
N VAL A 41 4.10 1.28 1.97
CA VAL A 41 3.68 2.14 0.84
C VAL A 41 3.26 3.54 1.28
N ALA A 42 2.52 3.65 2.39
CA ALA A 42 2.05 4.93 2.92
C ALA A 42 3.19 5.88 3.31
N GLU A 43 4.30 5.37 3.84
CA GLU A 43 5.50 6.17 4.12
C GLU A 43 6.03 6.86 2.85
N ARG A 44 6.03 6.17 1.70
CA ARG A 44 6.50 6.74 0.43
C ARG A 44 5.47 7.71 -0.15
N ASP A 45 4.18 7.47 0.04
CA ASP A 45 3.12 8.42 -0.35
C ASP A 45 3.25 9.77 0.40
N GLY A 46 3.61 9.73 1.69
CA GLY A 46 3.93 10.93 2.44
C GLY A 46 5.06 11.75 1.80
N MET A 47 6.09 11.07 1.30
CA MET A 47 7.20 11.72 0.60
C MET A 47 6.81 12.22 -0.81
N LEU A 48 5.99 11.46 -1.55
CA LEU A 48 5.42 11.91 -2.83
C LEU A 48 4.53 13.14 -2.66
N SER A 49 3.78 13.23 -1.56
CA SER A 49 2.96 14.42 -1.27
C SER A 49 3.78 15.69 -1.14
N TRP A 50 5.00 15.60 -0.61
CA TRP A 50 5.93 16.72 -0.61
C TRP A 50 6.36 17.11 -2.03
N ILE A 51 6.69 16.13 -2.88
CA ILE A 51 7.04 16.36 -4.29
C ILE A 51 5.87 17.02 -5.04
N ALA A 52 4.65 16.56 -4.83
CA ALA A 52 3.45 17.15 -5.43
C ALA A 52 3.31 18.63 -5.06
N GLY A 53 3.51 18.98 -3.78
CA GLY A 53 3.50 20.37 -3.32
C GLY A 53 4.62 21.22 -3.94
N ALA A 54 5.81 20.65 -4.09
CA ALA A 54 6.93 21.34 -4.73
C ALA A 54 6.67 21.60 -6.23
N LEU A 55 6.12 20.61 -6.96
CA LEU A 55 5.73 20.76 -8.36
C LEU A 55 4.62 21.80 -8.55
N TYR A 56 3.62 21.82 -7.65
CA TYR A 56 2.60 22.85 -7.63
C TYR A 56 3.19 24.25 -7.40
N SER A 57 4.11 24.38 -6.44
CA SER A 57 4.80 25.65 -6.17
C SER A 57 5.60 26.11 -7.39
N LEU A 58 6.29 25.19 -8.07
CA LEU A 58 6.98 25.46 -9.33
C LEU A 58 6.02 25.96 -10.41
N SER A 59 4.85 25.34 -10.57
CA SER A 59 3.85 25.81 -11.56
C SER A 59 3.41 27.25 -11.31
N ILE A 60 3.16 27.64 -10.04
CA ILE A 60 2.78 29.01 -9.68
C ILE A 60 3.90 30.00 -10.00
N LEU A 61 5.14 29.68 -9.61
CA LEU A 61 6.30 30.55 -9.86
C LEU A 61 6.53 30.80 -11.37
N ILE A 62 6.19 29.82 -12.22
CA ILE A 62 6.30 29.95 -13.67
C ILE A 62 5.17 30.79 -14.25
N GLU A 63 3.98 30.74 -13.67
CA GLU A 63 2.86 31.59 -14.09
C GLU A 63 3.05 33.05 -13.67
N ASP A 64 3.65 33.29 -12.50
CA ASP A 64 3.92 34.62 -11.94
C ASP A 64 5.14 35.32 -12.60
N LYS A 65 5.98 34.57 -13.34
CA LYS A 65 7.07 35.11 -14.19
C LYS A 65 6.63 36.09 -15.29
N LYS A 66 5.34 36.41 -15.43
CA LYS A 66 4.86 37.51 -16.28
C LYS A 66 5.26 38.90 -15.78
N GLN A 67 5.90 39.03 -14.61
CA GLN A 67 6.43 40.30 -14.11
C GLN A 67 7.95 40.44 -14.39
N PRO A 68 8.38 41.41 -15.22
CA PRO A 68 9.70 41.43 -15.86
C PRO A 68 10.89 41.76 -14.94
N ASN A 69 10.68 42.26 -13.72
CA ASN A 69 11.76 42.86 -12.92
C ASN A 69 12.67 41.87 -12.17
N ASN A 70 12.52 40.54 -12.34
CA ASN A 70 13.27 39.58 -11.51
C ASN A 70 13.63 38.23 -12.17
N GLU A 71 13.83 38.21 -13.49
CA GLU A 71 14.04 36.97 -14.27
C GLU A 71 15.21 36.10 -13.76
N TYR A 72 16.35 36.70 -13.41
CA TYR A 72 17.52 35.99 -12.89
C TYR A 72 17.25 35.32 -11.53
N ILE A 73 16.63 36.05 -10.59
CA ILE A 73 16.29 35.53 -9.27
C ILE A 73 15.26 34.41 -9.40
N ASN A 74 14.26 34.57 -10.28
CA ASN A 74 13.25 33.55 -10.54
C ASN A 74 13.87 32.28 -11.16
N ASN A 75 14.84 32.40 -12.07
CA ASN A 75 15.55 31.26 -12.63
C ASN A 75 16.40 30.53 -11.57
N TYR A 76 17.09 31.26 -10.70
CA TYR A 76 17.85 30.68 -9.60
C TYR A 76 16.95 29.91 -8.61
N ILE A 77 15.83 30.50 -8.21
CA ILE A 77 14.87 29.85 -7.29
C ILE A 77 14.28 28.59 -7.91
N ILE A 78 13.88 28.63 -9.19
CA ILE A 78 13.32 27.47 -9.90
C ILE A 78 14.35 26.34 -9.97
N ASN A 79 15.58 26.63 -10.38
CA ASN A 79 16.61 25.59 -10.47
C ASN A 79 16.90 24.98 -9.10
N LYS A 80 17.00 25.80 -8.04
CA LYS A 80 17.19 25.30 -6.67
C LYS A 80 16.04 24.41 -6.19
N LEU A 81 14.80 24.73 -6.57
CA LEU A 81 13.65 23.90 -6.26
C LEU A 81 13.68 22.57 -7.02
N ILE A 82 14.08 22.57 -8.29
CA ILE A 82 14.26 21.34 -9.09
C ILE A 82 15.35 20.46 -8.47
N ASP A 83 16.48 21.05 -8.07
CA ASP A 83 17.55 20.33 -7.38
C ASP A 83 17.02 19.67 -6.09
N ASN A 84 16.22 20.38 -5.30
CA ASN A 84 15.61 19.79 -4.09
C ASN A 84 14.59 18.68 -4.42
N VAL A 85 13.81 18.83 -5.48
CA VAL A 85 12.83 17.81 -5.93
C VAL A 85 13.54 16.55 -6.39
N THR A 86 14.59 16.68 -7.21
CA THR A 86 15.38 15.56 -7.73
C THR A 86 16.14 14.85 -6.62
N LEU A 87 16.75 15.59 -5.68
CA LEU A 87 17.37 15.02 -4.48
C LEU A 87 16.36 14.24 -3.66
N LYS A 88 15.17 14.81 -3.40
CA LYS A 88 14.13 14.12 -2.64
C LYS A 88 13.63 12.87 -3.36
N ALA A 89 13.50 12.92 -4.69
CA ALA A 89 13.13 11.75 -5.48
C ALA A 89 14.17 10.62 -5.36
N SER A 90 15.47 10.96 -5.39
CA SER A 90 16.55 9.97 -5.18
C SER A 90 16.54 9.35 -3.78
N ASP A 91 16.19 10.12 -2.74
CA ASP A 91 16.01 9.58 -1.39
C ASP A 91 14.85 8.57 -1.32
N ILE A 92 13.76 8.84 -2.04
CA ILE A 92 12.61 7.94 -2.10
C ILE A 92 12.95 6.68 -2.91
N GLU A 93 13.63 6.82 -4.05
CA GLU A 93 14.13 5.71 -4.86
C GLU A 93 14.96 4.73 -4.00
N LYS A 94 15.94 5.24 -3.24
CA LYS A 94 16.73 4.43 -2.29
C LYS A 94 15.88 3.78 -1.20
N SER A 95 14.74 4.37 -0.85
CA SER A 95 13.80 3.78 0.10
C SER A 95 13.00 2.61 -0.50
N PHE A 96 12.80 2.61 -1.82
CA PHE A 96 12.19 1.52 -2.57
C PHE A 96 13.16 0.35 -2.76
N GLU A 97 14.46 0.60 -2.92
CA GLU A 97 15.46 -0.49 -2.96
C GLU A 97 15.45 -1.37 -1.70
N LYS A 98 15.08 -0.79 -0.55
CA LYS A 98 14.96 -1.49 0.74
C LYS A 98 13.61 -2.18 0.91
N MET A 99 12.67 -1.95 0.00
CA MET A 99 11.33 -2.50 0.07
C MET A 99 11.32 -3.91 -0.49
N ILE A 100 10.74 -4.85 0.27
CA ILE A 100 10.40 -6.15 -0.27
C ILE A 100 9.12 -5.93 -1.09
N PHE A 101 9.23 -6.06 -2.41
CA PHE A 101 8.07 -5.91 -3.31
C PHE A 101 7.30 -7.23 -3.46
N ALA A 102 7.98 -8.36 -3.29
CA ALA A 102 7.44 -9.69 -3.57
C ALA A 102 6.38 -10.15 -2.55
N ASP A 103 6.36 -9.56 -1.36
CA ASP A 103 5.40 -9.87 -0.29
C ASP A 103 4.15 -8.96 -0.32
N LEU A 104 4.14 -7.94 -1.19
CA LEU A 104 3.01 -7.05 -1.35
C LEU A 104 1.84 -7.77 -2.02
N GLU A 105 0.63 -7.48 -1.51
CA GLU A 105 -0.59 -7.81 -2.21
C GLU A 105 -0.56 -7.21 -3.65
N PRO A 106 -1.03 -7.94 -4.67
CA PRO A 106 -0.85 -7.56 -6.08
C PRO A 106 -1.22 -6.13 -6.46
N GLU A 107 -2.36 -5.60 -6.00
CA GLU A 107 -2.75 -4.23 -6.36
C GLU A 107 -1.83 -3.20 -5.68
N LEU A 108 -1.39 -3.48 -4.45
CA LEU A 108 -0.44 -2.64 -3.72
C LEU A 108 0.96 -2.70 -4.32
N HIS A 109 1.36 -3.87 -4.82
CA HIS A 109 2.59 -4.06 -5.58
C HIS A 109 2.62 -3.16 -6.83
N ASP A 110 1.56 -3.20 -7.64
CA ASP A 110 1.46 -2.39 -8.85
C ASP A 110 1.57 -0.89 -8.56
N ILE A 111 0.93 -0.43 -7.48
CA ILE A 111 1.02 0.98 -7.04
C ILE A 111 2.45 1.31 -6.62
N ALA A 112 3.08 0.46 -5.81
CA ALA A 112 4.45 0.68 -5.34
C ALA A 112 5.45 0.72 -6.50
N VAL A 113 5.30 -0.14 -7.52
CA VAL A 113 6.13 -0.12 -8.73
C VAL A 113 5.96 1.20 -9.48
N LYS A 114 4.72 1.66 -9.71
CA LYS A 114 4.47 2.96 -10.34
C LYS A 114 5.08 4.13 -9.56
N MET A 115 5.01 4.08 -8.23
CA MET A 115 5.65 5.10 -7.39
C MET A 115 7.17 5.07 -7.57
N ASN A 116 7.78 3.88 -7.57
CA ASN A 116 9.22 3.72 -7.77
C ASN A 116 9.66 4.24 -9.15
N ASP A 117 8.99 3.80 -10.22
CA ASP A 117 9.30 4.21 -11.59
C ASP A 117 9.20 5.73 -11.76
N PHE A 118 8.15 6.34 -11.18
CA PHE A 118 8.01 7.79 -11.16
C PHE A 118 9.16 8.48 -10.43
N THR A 119 9.59 7.95 -9.27
CA THR A 119 10.71 8.54 -8.51
C THR A 119 12.04 8.40 -9.24
N VAL A 120 12.28 7.30 -9.95
CA VAL A 120 13.46 7.11 -10.81
C VAL A 120 13.47 8.12 -11.95
N GLU A 121 12.34 8.30 -12.64
CA GLU A 121 12.23 9.30 -13.71
C GLU A 121 12.52 10.70 -13.17
N LEU A 122 11.89 11.06 -12.05
CA LEU A 122 12.01 12.38 -11.44
C LEU A 122 13.41 12.66 -10.88
N ALA A 123 14.08 11.66 -10.29
CA ALA A 123 15.46 11.80 -9.80
C ALA A 123 16.44 12.11 -10.94
N ASN A 124 16.14 11.66 -12.15
CA ASN A 124 16.94 11.90 -13.35
C ASN A 124 16.56 13.20 -14.10
N TRP A 125 15.67 14.03 -13.55
CA TRP A 125 15.23 15.26 -14.19
C TRP A 125 16.30 16.37 -14.08
N LYS A 126 17.10 16.55 -15.14
CA LYS A 126 18.29 17.43 -15.12
C LYS A 126 18.06 18.89 -15.50
N ARG A 127 16.94 19.22 -16.15
CA ARG A 127 16.71 20.56 -16.71
C ARG A 127 15.26 20.99 -16.58
N PHE A 128 15.08 22.27 -16.28
CA PHE A 128 13.76 22.88 -16.23
C PHE A 128 13.02 22.78 -17.57
N GLU A 129 11.86 22.13 -17.53
CA GLU A 129 10.91 22.06 -18.64
C GLU A 129 9.49 22.25 -18.08
N LYS A 130 8.79 23.30 -18.52
CA LYS A 130 7.43 23.61 -18.02
C LYS A 130 6.44 22.47 -18.29
N THR A 131 6.54 21.85 -19.45
CA THR A 131 5.71 20.68 -19.84
C THR A 131 5.91 19.52 -18.88
N LYS A 132 7.16 19.24 -18.50
CA LYS A 132 7.51 18.17 -17.55
C LYS A 132 6.89 18.35 -16.17
N ILE A 133 6.79 19.59 -15.67
CA ILE A 133 6.13 19.86 -14.38
C ILE A 133 4.66 19.44 -14.41
N ASN A 134 3.95 19.77 -15.49
CA ASN A 134 2.56 19.39 -15.65
C ASN A 134 2.41 17.87 -15.81
N GLU A 135 3.29 17.24 -16.59
CA GLU A 135 3.34 15.78 -16.74
C GLU A 135 3.55 15.10 -15.38
N TYR A 136 4.56 15.48 -14.62
CA TYR A 136 4.86 14.91 -13.31
C TYR A 136 3.74 15.16 -12.30
N SER A 137 3.12 16.34 -12.32
CA SER A 137 1.95 16.64 -11.48
C SER A 137 0.76 15.76 -11.82
N LEU A 138 0.54 15.44 -13.09
CA LEU A 138 -0.55 14.57 -13.51
C LEU A 138 -0.26 13.10 -13.15
N GLN A 139 0.98 12.64 -13.33
CA GLN A 139 1.43 11.31 -12.95
C GLN A 139 1.28 11.08 -11.44
N ILE A 140 1.78 12.00 -10.60
CA ILE A 140 1.72 11.85 -9.14
C ILE A 140 0.28 11.85 -8.64
N ASN A 141 -0.59 12.70 -9.19
CA ASN A 141 -2.00 12.73 -8.84
C ASN A 141 -2.73 11.45 -9.24
N LYS A 142 -2.36 10.85 -10.37
CA LYS A 142 -2.90 9.56 -10.79
C LYS A 142 -2.50 8.44 -9.82
N ILE A 143 -1.21 8.37 -9.45
CA ILE A 143 -0.69 7.40 -8.48
C ILE A 143 -1.41 7.55 -7.13
N LYS A 144 -1.54 8.77 -6.63
CA LYS A 144 -2.25 9.05 -5.38
C LYS A 144 -3.72 8.64 -5.43
N LYS A 145 -4.41 8.93 -6.54
CA LYS A 145 -5.80 8.50 -6.74
C LYS A 145 -5.95 6.98 -6.74
N GLU A 146 -5.02 6.26 -7.38
CA GLU A 146 -5.01 4.79 -7.34
C GLU A 146 -4.81 4.25 -5.91
N LEU A 147 -3.92 4.89 -5.13
CA LEU A 147 -3.71 4.57 -3.72
C LEU A 147 -4.93 4.88 -2.84
N ASP A 148 -5.62 5.99 -3.08
CA ASP A 148 -6.87 6.34 -2.38
C ASP A 148 -7.97 5.30 -2.64
N ILE A 149 -8.17 4.94 -3.92
CA ILE A 149 -9.12 3.88 -4.32
C ILE A 149 -8.75 2.56 -3.64
N TYR A 150 -7.46 2.23 -3.58
CA TYR A 150 -6.98 1.05 -2.87
C TYR A 150 -7.30 1.12 -1.36
N ASN A 151 -7.04 2.25 -0.72
CA ASN A 151 -7.30 2.46 0.69
C ASN A 151 -8.78 2.34 1.05
N GLU A 152 -9.69 2.83 0.20
CA GLU A 152 -11.14 2.70 0.37
C GLU A 152 -11.59 1.23 0.35
N LYS A 153 -11.01 0.40 -0.53
CA LYS A 153 -11.34 -1.04 -0.62
C LYS A 153 -10.49 -1.94 0.28
N SER A 154 -9.54 -1.38 1.03
CA SER A 154 -8.55 -2.15 1.83
C SER A 154 -9.17 -3.18 2.78
N LYS A 155 -10.29 -2.85 3.44
CA LYS A 155 -11.02 -3.80 4.31
C LYS A 155 -11.51 -5.03 3.55
N ARG A 156 -12.02 -4.82 2.34
CA ARG A 156 -12.50 -5.89 1.46
C ARG A 156 -11.32 -6.73 0.94
N THR A 157 -10.19 -6.10 0.65
CA THR A 157 -8.95 -6.79 0.27
C THR A 157 -8.44 -7.67 1.40
N LEU A 158 -8.37 -7.15 2.63
CA LEU A 158 -8.01 -7.93 3.81
C LEU A 158 -8.92 -9.16 3.98
N PHE A 159 -10.24 -8.99 3.87
CA PHE A 159 -11.17 -10.10 3.97
C PHE A 159 -10.95 -11.17 2.88
N LYS A 160 -10.67 -10.74 1.64
CA LYS A 160 -10.32 -11.66 0.55
C LYS A 160 -9.04 -12.44 0.84
N LEU A 161 -8.02 -11.79 1.43
CA LEU A 161 -6.76 -12.45 1.81
C LEU A 161 -7.01 -13.52 2.88
N ILE A 162 -7.80 -13.19 3.92
CA ILE A 162 -8.19 -14.14 4.97
C ILE A 162 -8.91 -15.35 4.38
N ILE A 163 -9.87 -15.17 3.47
CA ILE A 163 -10.59 -16.30 2.84
C ILE A 163 -9.69 -17.12 1.91
N LYS A 164 -8.75 -16.46 1.21
CA LYS A 164 -7.87 -17.14 0.25
C LYS A 164 -6.78 -17.94 0.93
N ASP A 165 -6.45 -17.63 2.18
CA ASP A 165 -5.44 -18.31 2.97
C ASP A 165 -5.68 -19.84 3.03
N ARG A 166 -4.59 -20.60 2.85
CA ARG A 166 -4.67 -22.06 2.73
C ARG A 166 -5.07 -22.71 4.05
N ILE A 167 -4.59 -22.17 5.17
CA ILE A 167 -4.90 -22.69 6.52
C ILE A 167 -6.36 -22.40 6.83
N MET A 168 -6.84 -21.18 6.55
CA MET A 168 -8.24 -20.81 6.71
C MET A 168 -9.18 -21.72 5.91
N LYS A 169 -8.83 -22.04 4.66
CA LYS A 169 -9.60 -23.01 3.83
C LYS A 169 -9.60 -24.40 4.43
N ALA A 170 -8.45 -24.90 4.89
CA ALA A 170 -8.36 -26.21 5.51
C ALA A 170 -9.24 -26.30 6.77
N ILE A 171 -9.20 -25.28 7.62
CA ILE A 171 -10.04 -25.20 8.82
C ILE A 171 -11.53 -25.16 8.44
N ALA A 172 -11.91 -24.35 7.44
CA ALA A 172 -13.29 -24.29 6.98
C ALA A 172 -13.83 -25.66 6.51
N ILE A 173 -13.00 -26.44 5.80
CA ILE A 173 -13.36 -27.81 5.38
C ILE A 173 -13.54 -28.71 6.61
N VAL A 174 -12.61 -28.68 7.57
CA VAL A 174 -12.70 -29.52 8.77
C VAL A 174 -13.95 -29.18 9.59
N VAL A 175 -14.25 -27.88 9.78
CA VAL A 175 -15.47 -27.44 10.47
C VAL A 175 -16.71 -27.91 9.73
N PHE A 176 -16.75 -27.81 8.40
CA PHE A 176 -17.87 -28.30 7.60
C PHE A 176 -18.09 -29.81 7.75
N VAL A 177 -17.01 -30.60 7.76
CA VAL A 177 -17.06 -32.05 8.00
C VAL A 177 -17.60 -32.37 9.39
N ILE A 178 -17.14 -31.65 10.43
CA ILE A 178 -17.64 -31.83 11.79
C ILE A 178 -19.14 -31.55 11.86
N ILE A 179 -19.60 -30.44 11.28
CA ILE A 179 -21.03 -30.08 11.24
C ILE A 179 -21.84 -31.16 10.53
N ALA A 180 -21.39 -31.61 9.35
CA ALA A 180 -22.07 -32.66 8.60
C ALA A 180 -22.19 -33.96 9.40
N LEU A 181 -21.12 -34.38 10.09
CA LEU A 181 -21.13 -35.57 10.95
C LEU A 181 -22.08 -35.41 12.14
N THR A 182 -22.16 -34.22 12.75
CA THR A 182 -23.07 -33.96 13.88
C THR A 182 -24.54 -33.86 13.49
N VAL A 183 -24.87 -33.54 12.23
CA VAL A 183 -26.26 -33.47 11.74
C VAL A 183 -26.76 -34.85 11.26
N ILE A 184 -25.85 -35.69 10.77
CA ILE A 184 -26.16 -37.03 10.26
C ILE A 184 -26.19 -38.09 11.38
N ALA A 185 -25.39 -37.91 12.44
CA ALA A 185 -25.35 -38.77 13.62
C ALA A 185 -26.49 -38.46 14.61
#